data_AF-A0A1M5KDE6-F1
#
_entry.id   AF-A0A1M5KDE6-F1
#
_cell.length_a   1.000
_cell.length_b   1.000
_cell.length_c   1.000
_cell.angle_alpha   90.00
_cell.angle_beta   90.00
_cell.angle_gamma   90.00
#
_symmetry.space_group_name_H-M   'P 1'
#
loop_
_entity.id
_entity.type
_entity.pdbx_description
1 polymer ?
#
loop_
_entity_poly.entity_id
_entity_poly.type
_entity_poly.pdbx_seq_one_letter_code
_entity_poly.pdbx_strand_id
1 'polypeptide(L)'
;MDYNQAQQRVNDLKKFYKSLLWFGIVAVIIFADDFYEKGAFDFSLWDGSIILTIWGIILTVKAVKLFVLDSDWERDVIEREMRKAK
;
A
#
# COMPACT_ATOMS: atom_id res chain seq x y z
N MET A 1 4.65 -24.29 -12.10
CA MET A 1 4.17 -23.36 -11.06
C MET A 1 5.29 -23.27 -10.03
N ASP A 2 6.05 -22.18 -10.02
CA ASP A 2 7.25 -22.08 -9.18
C ASP A 2 6.81 -21.86 -7.72
N TYR A 3 6.99 -22.88 -6.89
CA TYR A 3 6.53 -22.90 -5.50
C TYR A 3 7.09 -21.71 -4.69
N ASN A 4 8.31 -21.28 -5.03
CA ASN A 4 8.96 -20.12 -4.42
C ASN A 4 8.21 -18.82 -4.71
N GLN A 5 7.65 -18.66 -5.91
CA GLN A 5 6.92 -17.45 -6.29
C GLN A 5 5.61 -17.32 -5.51
N ALA A 6 4.86 -18.41 -5.36
CA ALA A 6 3.63 -18.41 -4.58
C ALA A 6 3.89 -18.10 -3.09
N GLN A 7 4.94 -18.68 -2.52
CA GLN A 7 5.32 -18.45 -1.13
C GLN A 7 5.77 -17.00 -0.87
N GLN A 8 6.49 -16.41 -1.81
CA GLN A 8 6.94 -15.02 -1.74
C GLN A 8 5.75 -14.05 -1.79
N ARG A 9 4.77 -14.28 -2.67
CA ARG A 9 3.53 -13.48 -2.72
C ARG A 9 2.71 -13.55 -1.45
N VAL A 10 2.56 -14.73 -0.85
CA VAL A 10 1.86 -14.87 0.43
C VAL A 10 2.57 -14.10 1.54
N ASN A 11 3.90 -14.11 1.56
CA ASN A 11 4.67 -13.36 2.54
C ASN A 11 4.52 -11.84 2.36
N ASP A 12 4.55 -11.37 1.12
CA ASP A 12 4.36 -9.95 0.80
C ASP A 12 2.93 -9.49 1.13
N LEU A 13 1.93 -10.35 0.87
CA LEU A 13 0.55 -10.12 1.24
C LEU A 13 0.40 -9.99 2.77
N LYS A 14 1.01 -10.89 3.55
CA LYS A 14 1.01 -10.81 5.02
C LYS A 14 1.66 -9.52 5.54
N LYS A 15 2.78 -9.11 4.96
CA LYS A 15 3.46 -7.85 5.31
C LYS A 15 2.61 -6.63 4.96
N PHE A 16 1.95 -6.65 3.80
CA PHE A 16 1.03 -5.61 3.37
C PHE A 16 -0.14 -5.46 4.35
N TYR A 17 -0.82 -6.55 4.70
CA TYR A 17 -1.91 -6.53 5.68
C TYR A 17 -1.47 -6.01 7.04
N LYS A 18 -0.27 -6.40 7.51
CA LYS A 18 0.29 -5.87 8.76
C LYS A 18 0.51 -4.36 8.69
N SER A 19 1.05 -3.85 7.57
CA SER A 19 1.26 -2.42 7.35
C SER A 19 -0.07 -1.66 7.26
N LEU A 20 -1.08 -2.24 6.60
CA LEU A 20 -2.40 -1.65 6.45
C LEU A 20 -3.14 -1.57 7.78
N LEU A 21 -3.03 -2.61 8.62
CA LEU A 21 -3.57 -2.61 9.99
C LEU A 21 -2.97 -1.49 10.83
N TRP A 22 -1.63 -1.37 10.83
CA TRP A 22 -0.95 -0.29 11.56
C TRP A 22 -1.36 1.09 11.06
N PHE A 23 -1.48 1.26 9.75
CA PHE A 23 -2.00 2.50 9.17
C PHE A 23 -3.41 2.82 9.66
N GLY A 24 -4.32 1.84 9.66
CA GLY A 24 -5.68 2.02 10.14
C GLY A 24 -5.73 2.43 11.61
N ILE A 25 -4.92 1.79 12.46
CA ILE A 25 -4.83 2.14 13.90
C ILE A 25 -4.35 3.59 14.07
N VAL A 26 -3.25 3.97 13.41
CA VAL A 26 -2.69 5.33 13.52
C VAL A 26 -3.64 6.38 12.96
N ALA A 27 -4.29 6.10 11.83
CA ALA A 27 -5.29 6.98 11.26
C ALA A 27 -6.46 7.21 12.22
N VAL A 28 -7.01 6.14 12.82
CA VAL A 28 -8.11 6.24 13.79
C VAL A 28 -7.70 7.07 15.00
N ILE A 29 -6.49 6.89 15.54
CA ILE A 29 -6.02 7.67 16.69
C ILE A 29 -5.96 9.16 16.35
N ILE A 30 -5.34 9.52 15.22
CA ILE A 30 -5.19 10.92 14.80
C ILE A 30 -6.56 11.56 14.53
N PHE A 31 -7.44 10.87 13.81
CA PHE A 31 -8.80 11.39 13.54
C PHE A 31 -9.66 11.46 14.80
N ALA A 32 -9.51 10.53 15.75
CA ALA A 32 -10.23 10.57 17.01
C ALA A 32 -9.78 11.72 17.91
N ASP A 33 -8.47 12.01 17.94
CA ASP A 33 -7.88 13.12 18.69
C ASP A 33 -8.39 14.47 18.17
N ASP A 34 -8.30 14.69 16.85
CA ASP A 34 -8.77 15.93 16.20
C ASP A 34 -10.30 16.10 16.35
N PHE A 35 -11.06 15.00 16.30
CA PHE A 35 -12.50 15.01 16.57
C PHE A 35 -12.83 15.39 18.02
N TYR A 36 -12.07 14.89 19.00
CA TYR A 36 -12.32 15.18 20.41
C TYR A 36 -11.91 16.60 20.80
N GLU A 37 -10.85 17.15 20.18
CA GLU A 37 -10.30 18.46 20.52
C GLU A 37 -11.01 19.60 19.79
N LYS A 38 -11.34 19.45 18.51
CA LYS A 38 -11.94 20.53 17.68
C LYS A 38 -13.45 20.38 17.44
N GLY A 39 -14.04 19.20 17.72
CA GLY A 39 -15.46 18.93 17.47
C GLY A 39 -15.88 18.97 16.00
N ALA A 40 -14.92 19.10 15.08
CA ALA A 40 -15.09 19.17 13.64
C ALA A 40 -13.93 18.44 12.95
N PHE A 41 -14.20 17.79 11.82
CA PHE A 41 -13.15 17.22 10.97
C PHE A 41 -12.43 18.36 10.24
N ASP A 42 -11.38 18.90 10.85
CA ASP A 42 -10.52 19.85 10.15
C ASP A 42 -9.48 19.07 9.36
N PHE A 43 -9.72 18.91 8.06
CA PHE A 43 -8.75 18.34 7.12
C PHE A 43 -7.60 19.32 6.83
N SER A 44 -7.07 19.97 7.86
CA SER A 44 -5.85 20.76 7.76
C SER A 44 -4.70 19.82 7.41
N LEU A 45 -4.14 20.00 6.21
CA LEU A 45 -2.98 19.25 5.72
C LEU A 45 -1.71 19.51 6.53
N TRP A 46 -1.75 20.42 7.51
CA TRP A 46 -0.57 20.92 8.22
C TRP A 46 -0.36 20.35 9.64
N ASP A 47 -1.36 19.69 10.23
CA ASP A 47 -1.31 19.23 11.64
C ASP A 47 -0.97 17.72 11.83
N GLY A 48 -0.52 17.01 10.78
CA GLY A 48 -0.10 15.59 10.87
C GLY A 48 -0.80 14.65 9.88
N SER A 49 -1.87 15.14 9.23
CA SER A 49 -2.58 14.42 8.16
C SER A 49 -1.73 14.22 6.89
N ILE A 50 -0.68 15.03 6.67
CA ILE A 50 0.21 14.86 5.52
C ILE A 50 1.02 13.55 5.57
N ILE A 51 1.41 13.12 6.77
CA ILE A 51 2.13 11.85 6.97
C ILE A 51 1.19 10.68 6.64
N LEU A 52 -0.06 10.73 7.11
CA LEU A 52 -1.09 9.76 6.74
C LEU A 52 -1.36 9.76 5.23
N THR A 53 -1.37 10.93 4.59
CA THR A 53 -1.59 11.03 3.15
C THR A 53 -0.47 10.36 2.36
N ILE A 54 0.80 10.67 2.66
CA ILE A 54 1.97 10.04 2.01
C ILE A 54 1.97 8.53 2.28
N TRP A 55 1.73 8.11 3.52
CA TRP A 55 1.72 6.71 3.89
C TRP A 55 0.58 5.94 3.22
N GLY A 56 -0.58 6.57 3.08
CA GLY A 56 -1.73 6.07 2.33
C GLY A 56 -1.43 5.91 0.84
N ILE A 57 -0.77 6.88 0.20
CA ILE A 57 -0.34 6.76 -1.20
C ILE A 57 0.59 5.55 -1.39
N ILE A 58 1.56 5.37 -0.49
CA ILE A 58 2.48 4.22 -0.52
C ILE A 58 1.71 2.90 -0.41
N LEU A 59 0.71 2.82 0.46
CA LEU A 59 -0.13 1.64 0.60
C LEU A 59 -0.98 1.38 -0.65
N THR A 60 -1.55 2.43 -1.27
CA THR A 60 -2.32 2.30 -2.51
C THR A 60 -1.46 1.77 -3.65
N VAL A 61 -0.24 2.32 -3.83
CA VAL A 61 0.70 1.81 -4.85
C VAL A 61 1.06 0.35 -4.57
N LYS A 62 1.31 -0.01 -3.31
CA LYS A 62 1.56 -1.40 -2.92
C LYS A 62 0.36 -2.30 -3.21
N ALA A 63 -0.86 -1.86 -2.94
CA ALA A 63 -2.07 -2.62 -3.20
C ALA A 63 -2.25 -2.88 -4.70
N VAL A 64 -2.10 -1.85 -5.54
CA VAL A 64 -2.14 -2.00 -7.01
C VAL A 64 -1.08 -3.01 -7.47
N LYS A 65 0.15 -2.90 -6.95
CA LYS A 65 1.20 -3.86 -7.29
C LYS A 65 0.87 -5.29 -6.86
N LEU A 66 0.26 -5.48 -5.70
CA LEU A 66 0.05 -6.81 -5.13
C LEU A 66 -1.20 -7.51 -5.68
N PHE A 67 -2.25 -6.74 -5.98
CA PHE A 67 -3.55 -7.26 -6.43
C PHE A 67 -3.82 -7.11 -7.93
N VAL A 68 -3.28 -6.06 -8.58
CA VAL A 68 -3.56 -5.76 -10.01
C VAL A 68 -2.40 -6.20 -10.90
N LEU A 69 -1.16 -5.94 -10.48
CA LEU A 69 0.03 -6.40 -11.21
C LEU A 69 0.32 -7.84 -10.81
N ASP A 70 -0.44 -8.77 -11.42
CA ASP A 70 -0.27 -10.19 -11.21
C ASP A 70 1.11 -10.67 -11.71
N SER A 71 1.59 -11.82 -11.22
CA SER A 71 2.88 -12.40 -11.64
C SER A 71 2.97 -12.67 -13.14
N ASP A 72 1.83 -12.87 -13.80
CA ASP A 72 1.75 -13.03 -15.25
C ASP A 72 1.94 -11.71 -16.00
N TRP A 73 1.49 -10.57 -15.46
CA TRP A 73 1.77 -9.25 -16.02
C TRP A 73 3.26 -8.90 -15.89
N GLU A 74 3.87 -9.15 -14.72
CA GLU A 74 5.31 -8.93 -14.53
C GLU A 74 6.12 -9.79 -15.52
N ARG A 75 5.73 -11.04 -15.74
CA ARG A 75 6.38 -11.94 -16.70
C ARG A 75 6.24 -11.45 -18.15
N ASP A 76 5.06 -10.96 -18.55
CA ASP A 76 4.80 -10.43 -19.90
C ASP A 76 5.63 -9.18 -20.18
N VAL A 77 5.76 -8.26 -19.21
CA VAL A 77 6.57 -7.04 -19.36
C VAL A 77 8.06 -7.40 -19.51
N ILE A 78 8.58 -8.30 -18.67
CA ILE A 78 9.97 -8.75 -18.76
C ILE A 78 10.25 -9.42 -20.11
N GLU A 79 9.34 -10.28 -20.57
CA GLU A 79 9.51 -10.97 -21.85
C GLU A 79 9.46 -10.01 -23.05
N ARG A 80 8.57 -9.00 -23.02
CA ARG A 80 8.51 -7.95 -24.05
C ARG A 80 9.78 -7.11 -24.12
N GLU A 81 10.33 -6.70 -22.98
CA GLU A 81 11.57 -5.92 -22.92
C GLU A 81 12.77 -6.77 -23.37
N MET A 82 12.85 -8.05 -22.98
CA MET A 82 13.89 -8.97 -23.45
C MET A 82 13.85 -9.19 -24.97
N ARG A 83 12.67 -9.20 -25.59
CA ARG A 83 12.50 -9.32 -27.05
C ARG A 83 12.87 -8.05 -27.80
N LYS A 84 12.73 -6.87 -27.19
CA LYS A 84 13.17 -5.59 -27.79
C LYS A 84 14.69 -5.40 -27.73
N ALA A 85 15.35 -6.04 -26.76
CA ALA A 85 16.80 -6.01 -26.60
C ALA A 85 17.55 -6.98 -27.55
N LYS A 86 16.83 -7.73 -28.39
CA LYS A 86 17.35 -8.71 -29.36
C LYS A 86 17.05 -8.26 -30.79
#